data_AF-A0A0W0GF84-F1
#
_entry.id   AF-A0A0W0GF84-F1
#
_cell.length_a   1.000
_cell.length_b   1.000
_cell.length_c   1.000
_cell.angle_alpha   90.00
_cell.angle_beta   90.00
_cell.angle_gamma   90.00
#
_symmetry.space_group_name_H-M   'P 1'
#
loop_
_entity.id
_entity.type
_entity.pdbx_description
1 polymer ?
#
loop_
_entity_poly.entity_id
_entity_poly.type
_entity_poly.pdbx_seq_one_letter_code
_entity_poly.pdbx_strand_id
1 'polypeptide(L)'
;MLNNEILIDGKPLGRLPTSFTAHDTYRRIFGQNRLDAAPADLTEPDMEFSSRNLISGNQVFLSMKAGTLVIRSSSEGKRQELIPHHELRGDLPTFLVEDYTHWLDLSERVIELRPLDNMWTSHSYNWRIQVGSRAARMWKPSTSDNAQLVDIGSRTATMLASRLSSMESPEFLITTYCEDNGLNVDVSRYRLSFQLGRDGKLACLSFPGMIVDENQSAGVMIGLRNQLVLRESCIEDSAREVLIPVGEVCFSCVEGHHTITTIDKGSGRCISYYQYKIDPLLGHLVGNIGLHSKLFQIYLHAVTSHCLPDELTGWTGTEEALHELQSAACKSFQDLDQDCLTLIQKLYSLTPRREYYPPHLKVMQTVHWNKLPPTAQHDSFARASQAIVDLALQLQTFSSQCHKGFPVRNFVLDSVNLKLLSRAALRNFHYHPPESQPSHSIEDASYISWDVGDDADTTQESLVYWDVALITIWPS
;
A
#
# COMPACT_ATOMS: atom_id res chain seq x y z
N MET A 1 -50.16 -28.16 9.09
CA MET A 1 -49.88 -27.12 10.09
C MET A 1 -50.45 -25.83 9.54
N LEU A 2 -51.53 -25.29 10.13
CA LEU A 2 -52.03 -23.95 9.80
C LEU A 2 -51.24 -22.95 10.63
N ASN A 3 -50.53 -22.03 9.98
CA ASN A 3 -49.92 -20.90 10.66
C ASN A 3 -51.05 -19.91 10.97
N ASN A 4 -51.27 -19.60 12.26
CA ASN A 4 -52.26 -18.62 12.73
C ASN A 4 -51.86 -17.18 12.36
N GLU A 5 -51.84 -16.85 11.08
CA GLU A 5 -51.54 -15.52 10.57
C GLU A 5 -52.85 -14.78 10.24
N ILE A 6 -53.05 -13.62 10.86
CA ILE A 6 -54.14 -12.71 10.52
C ILE A 6 -53.70 -11.95 9.26
N LEU A 7 -54.46 -12.11 8.18
CA LEU A 7 -54.22 -11.47 6.89
C LEU A 7 -55.22 -10.32 6.70
N ILE A 8 -54.75 -9.15 6.26
CA ILE A 8 -55.60 -8.09 5.68
C ILE A 8 -55.27 -8.04 4.19
N ASP A 9 -56.29 -8.16 3.34
CA ASP A 9 -56.16 -8.26 1.87
C ASP A 9 -55.15 -9.33 1.39
N GLY A 10 -55.10 -10.46 2.09
CA GLY A 10 -54.20 -11.58 1.77
C GLY A 10 -52.75 -11.38 2.20
N LYS A 11 -52.42 -10.28 2.91
CA LYS A 11 -51.06 -9.98 3.38
C LYS A 11 -50.93 -10.06 4.90
N PRO A 12 -49.81 -10.59 5.44
CA PRO A 12 -49.60 -10.77 6.87
C PRO A 12 -49.52 -9.44 7.63
N LEU A 13 -50.22 -9.36 8.76
CA LEU A 13 -50.26 -8.17 9.59
C LEU A 13 -49.01 -8.05 10.48
N GLY A 14 -48.29 -6.92 10.39
CA GLY A 14 -47.22 -6.55 11.33
C GLY A 14 -45.86 -7.21 11.09
N ARG A 15 -45.68 -7.96 10.00
CA ARG A 15 -44.37 -8.51 9.61
C ARG A 15 -44.16 -8.44 8.11
N LEU A 16 -43.03 -7.85 7.71
CA LEU A 16 -42.56 -7.94 6.33
C LEU A 16 -42.15 -9.38 6.00
N PRO A 17 -42.47 -9.87 4.78
CA PRO A 17 -42.01 -11.17 4.32
C PRO A 17 -40.47 -11.28 4.31
N THR A 18 -39.95 -12.50 4.44
CA THR A 18 -38.50 -12.74 4.47
C THR A 18 -37.79 -12.24 3.21
N SER A 19 -38.46 -12.29 2.05
CA SER A 19 -37.95 -11.75 0.78
C SER A 19 -37.56 -10.27 0.85
N PHE A 20 -38.23 -9.47 1.69
CA PHE A 20 -37.88 -8.06 1.93
C PHE A 20 -36.70 -7.96 2.89
N THR A 21 -36.83 -8.58 4.07
CA THR A 21 -35.83 -8.44 5.15
C THR A 21 -34.47 -9.06 4.84
N ALA A 22 -34.41 -10.04 3.93
CA ALA A 22 -33.17 -10.65 3.48
C ALA A 22 -32.49 -9.89 2.34
N HIS A 23 -33.18 -8.95 1.70
CA HIS A 23 -32.65 -8.17 0.58
C HIS A 23 -31.57 -7.19 1.05
N ASP A 24 -30.50 -7.03 0.27
CA ASP A 24 -29.34 -6.22 0.68
C ASP A 24 -29.69 -4.74 0.86
N THR A 25 -30.51 -4.17 -0.03
CA THR A 25 -31.07 -2.82 0.13
C THR A 25 -31.82 -2.64 1.45
N TYR A 26 -32.59 -3.64 1.91
CA TYR A 26 -33.28 -3.55 3.21
C TYR A 26 -32.26 -3.53 4.35
N ARG A 27 -31.29 -4.45 4.33
CA ARG A 27 -30.25 -4.54 5.37
C ARG A 27 -29.38 -3.28 5.44
N ARG A 28 -29.10 -2.64 4.30
CA ARG A 28 -28.35 -1.39 4.26
C ARG A 28 -29.09 -0.23 4.92
N ILE A 29 -30.40 -0.12 4.71
CA ILE A 29 -31.21 1.01 5.17
C ILE A 29 -31.72 0.82 6.61
N PHE A 30 -32.19 -0.38 6.95
CA PHE A 30 -32.79 -0.66 8.26
C PHE A 30 -31.86 -1.46 9.18
N GLY A 31 -30.72 -1.94 8.69
CA GLY A 31 -29.81 -2.78 9.47
C GLY A 31 -30.44 -4.11 9.84
N GLN A 32 -30.26 -4.52 11.08
CA GLN A 32 -30.92 -5.68 11.67
C GLN A 32 -32.30 -5.35 12.27
N ASN A 33 -32.73 -4.07 12.18
CA ASN A 33 -33.99 -3.65 12.77
C ASN A 33 -35.16 -4.20 11.97
N ARG A 34 -36.15 -4.69 12.70
CA ARG A 34 -37.43 -5.13 12.14
C ARG A 34 -38.32 -3.91 12.00
N LEU A 35 -38.59 -3.52 10.75
CA LEU A 35 -39.57 -2.50 10.44
C LEU A 35 -40.97 -3.06 10.73
N ASP A 36 -41.71 -2.41 11.62
CA ASP A 36 -43.12 -2.70 11.83
C ASP A 36 -43.93 -2.08 10.67
N ALA A 37 -44.55 -2.95 9.87
CA ALA A 37 -45.21 -2.59 8.63
C ALA A 37 -46.67 -3.05 8.60
N ALA A 38 -47.51 -2.27 7.93
CA ALA A 38 -48.89 -2.59 7.58
C ALA A 38 -49.03 -2.63 6.05
N PRO A 39 -50.11 -3.22 5.49
CA PRO A 39 -50.44 -3.03 4.08
C PRO A 39 -50.49 -1.54 3.74
N ALA A 40 -49.91 -1.16 2.59
CA ALA A 40 -49.97 0.22 2.12
C ALA A 40 -51.42 0.64 1.88
N ASP A 41 -51.73 1.91 2.14
CA ASP A 41 -53.03 2.49 1.83
C ASP A 41 -53.13 2.88 0.35
N LEU A 42 -54.29 3.40 -0.06
CA LEU A 42 -54.54 3.81 -1.44
C LEU A 42 -53.72 5.04 -1.89
N THR A 43 -52.90 5.65 -1.03
CA THR A 43 -52.11 6.84 -1.39
C THR A 43 -50.91 6.52 -2.28
N GLU A 44 -50.40 5.28 -2.19
CA GLU A 44 -49.31 4.74 -3.00
C GLU A 44 -49.72 3.38 -3.59
N PRO A 45 -50.53 3.34 -4.67
CA PRO A 45 -51.12 2.11 -5.21
C PRO A 45 -50.08 1.10 -5.71
N ASP A 46 -48.87 1.54 -6.01
CA ASP A 46 -47.77 0.68 -6.47
C ASP A 46 -46.97 0.05 -5.32
N MET A 47 -47.36 0.35 -4.07
CA MET A 47 -46.68 -0.08 -2.86
C MET A 47 -47.43 -1.19 -2.15
N GLU A 48 -46.69 -2.13 -1.57
CA GLU A 48 -47.29 -3.29 -0.92
C GLU A 48 -47.46 -3.08 0.58
N PHE A 49 -46.49 -2.42 1.20
CA PHE A 49 -46.42 -2.18 2.64
C PHE A 49 -46.06 -0.73 2.95
N SER A 50 -46.49 -0.25 4.10
CA SER A 50 -46.13 1.03 4.68
C SER A 50 -45.65 0.86 6.12
N SER A 51 -44.75 1.72 6.59
CA SER A 51 -44.30 1.73 7.99
C SER A 51 -45.46 2.12 8.91
N ARG A 52 -45.59 1.48 10.07
CA ARG A 52 -46.64 1.89 11.03
C ARG A 52 -46.34 3.21 11.72
N ASN A 53 -45.06 3.45 12.01
CA ASN A 53 -44.57 4.67 12.62
C ASN A 53 -43.74 5.46 11.61
N LEU A 54 -43.67 6.77 11.81
CA LEU A 54 -42.77 7.64 11.07
C LEU A 54 -41.32 7.35 11.46
N ILE A 55 -40.42 7.31 10.47
CA ILE A 55 -38.99 7.16 10.65
C ILE A 55 -38.34 8.53 10.42
N SER A 56 -37.92 9.17 11.50
CA SER A 56 -37.39 10.55 11.47
C SER A 56 -38.33 11.53 10.73
N GLY A 57 -39.64 11.41 10.99
CA GLY A 57 -40.67 12.22 10.33
C GLY A 57 -41.12 11.71 8.95
N ASN A 58 -40.51 10.66 8.41
CA ASN A 58 -40.84 10.10 7.11
C ASN A 58 -41.79 8.90 7.21
N GLN A 59 -42.84 8.90 6.40
CA GLN A 59 -43.64 7.71 6.13
C GLN A 59 -42.92 6.87 5.08
N VAL A 60 -42.65 5.58 5.34
CA VAL A 60 -41.88 4.72 4.44
C VAL A 60 -42.77 3.68 3.79
N PHE A 61 -42.57 3.45 2.49
CA PHE A 61 -43.31 2.48 1.70
C PHE A 61 -42.36 1.49 1.04
N LEU A 62 -42.78 0.22 0.95
CA LEU A 62 -41.98 -0.87 0.41
C LEU A 62 -42.79 -1.71 -0.58
N SER A 63 -42.13 -2.15 -1.65
CA SER A 63 -42.71 -3.01 -2.68
C SER A 63 -41.62 -3.86 -3.33
N MET A 64 -41.94 -5.09 -3.73
CA MET A 64 -41.02 -5.98 -4.43
C MET A 64 -41.38 -6.02 -5.92
N LYS A 65 -40.56 -5.40 -6.77
CA LYS A 65 -40.81 -5.31 -8.21
C LYS A 65 -39.78 -6.13 -8.98
N ALA A 66 -40.22 -7.22 -9.62
CA ALA A 66 -39.35 -8.12 -10.40
C ALA A 66 -38.09 -8.62 -9.64
N GLY A 67 -38.20 -8.82 -8.31
CA GLY A 67 -37.09 -9.24 -7.46
C GLY A 67 -36.25 -8.10 -6.88
N THR A 68 -36.51 -6.85 -7.27
CA THR A 68 -35.85 -5.66 -6.73
C THR A 68 -36.71 -5.00 -5.67
N LEU A 69 -36.11 -4.72 -4.51
CA LEU A 69 -36.78 -3.97 -3.45
C LEU A 69 -36.83 -2.48 -3.77
N VAL A 70 -38.04 -1.92 -3.88
CA VAL A 70 -38.28 -0.48 -3.99
C VAL A 70 -38.65 0.08 -2.62
N ILE A 71 -37.98 1.15 -2.21
CA ILE A 71 -38.26 1.90 -0.97
C ILE A 71 -38.59 3.34 -1.36
N ARG A 72 -39.75 3.83 -0.91
CA ARG A 72 -40.10 5.25 -0.99
C ARG A 72 -40.25 5.86 0.38
N SER A 73 -39.94 7.15 0.49
CA SER A 73 -40.24 7.98 1.65
C SER A 73 -41.14 9.14 1.24
N SER A 74 -42.12 9.45 2.10
CA SER A 74 -42.96 10.63 1.99
C SER A 74 -42.83 11.46 3.27
N SER A 75 -42.45 12.73 3.13
CA SER A 75 -42.40 13.70 4.22
C SER A 75 -42.80 15.07 3.70
N GLU A 76 -43.67 15.78 4.43
CA GLU A 76 -44.10 17.15 4.12
C GLU A 76 -44.56 17.35 2.65
N GLY A 77 -45.18 16.32 2.05
CA GLY A 77 -45.64 16.34 0.66
C GLY A 77 -44.56 16.04 -0.40
N LYS A 78 -43.28 15.92 -0.02
CA LYS A 78 -42.19 15.47 -0.88
C LYS A 78 -42.14 13.95 -0.93
N ARG A 79 -42.15 13.40 -2.15
CA ARG A 79 -42.03 11.95 -2.41
C ARG A 79 -40.66 11.65 -2.98
N GLN A 80 -39.94 10.75 -2.31
CA GLN A 80 -38.60 10.36 -2.70
C GLN A 80 -38.49 8.85 -2.83
N GLU A 81 -37.76 8.39 -3.83
CA GLU A 81 -37.48 6.97 -4.06
C GLU A 81 -35.99 6.71 -3.85
N LEU A 82 -35.67 5.64 -3.13
CA LEU A 82 -34.29 5.24 -2.90
C LEU A 82 -33.72 4.60 -4.17
N ILE A 83 -32.60 5.14 -4.66
CA ILE A 83 -31.79 4.50 -5.68
C ILE A 83 -30.82 3.53 -4.98
N PRO A 84 -30.80 2.23 -5.35
CA PRO A 84 -29.82 1.31 -4.82
C PRO A 84 -28.39 1.76 -5.16
N HIS A 85 -27.52 1.85 -4.15
CA HIS A 85 -26.18 2.40 -4.33
C HIS A 85 -25.34 1.71 -5.42
N HIS A 86 -25.53 0.39 -5.64
CA HIS A 86 -24.79 -0.36 -6.66
C HIS A 86 -25.09 0.10 -8.09
N GLU A 87 -26.24 0.73 -8.34
CA GLU A 87 -26.61 1.32 -9.64
C GLU A 87 -25.74 2.53 -9.99
N LEU A 88 -25.05 3.12 -9.00
CA LEU A 88 -24.20 4.31 -9.18
C LEU A 88 -22.70 3.98 -9.18
N ARG A 89 -22.33 2.68 -9.13
CA ARG A 89 -20.94 2.25 -9.19
C ARG A 89 -20.37 2.51 -10.58
N GLY A 90 -19.20 3.15 -10.64
CA GLY A 90 -18.56 3.56 -11.87
C GLY A 90 -18.93 4.97 -12.33
N ASP A 91 -20.11 5.46 -11.94
CA ASP A 91 -20.56 6.83 -12.24
C ASP A 91 -20.13 7.85 -11.17
N LEU A 92 -19.96 7.39 -9.93
CA LEU A 92 -19.55 8.22 -8.79
C LEU A 92 -18.30 7.65 -8.09
N PRO A 93 -17.47 8.51 -7.45
CA PRO A 93 -16.42 8.06 -6.55
C PRO A 93 -16.94 7.10 -5.47
N THR A 94 -16.14 6.08 -5.13
CA THR A 94 -16.53 4.96 -4.27
C THR A 94 -17.09 5.42 -2.93
N PHE A 95 -16.52 6.45 -2.31
CA PHE A 95 -17.04 6.98 -1.03
C PHE A 95 -18.41 7.64 -1.16
N LEU A 96 -18.71 8.31 -2.28
CA LEU A 96 -20.03 8.89 -2.55
C LEU A 96 -21.08 7.82 -2.87
N VAL A 97 -20.65 6.62 -3.25
CA VAL A 97 -21.52 5.45 -3.43
C VAL A 97 -21.73 4.71 -2.11
N GLU A 98 -20.64 4.37 -1.41
CA GLU A 98 -20.69 3.45 -0.28
C GLU A 98 -21.04 4.11 1.05
N ASP A 99 -20.83 5.42 1.23
CA ASP A 99 -21.10 6.11 2.51
C ASP A 99 -22.41 6.92 2.53
N TYR A 100 -23.14 6.90 1.42
CA TYR A 100 -24.35 7.67 1.25
C TYR A 100 -25.55 6.77 0.87
N THR A 101 -26.73 7.30 1.16
CA THR A 101 -28.01 6.88 0.58
C THR A 101 -28.42 7.90 -0.49
N HIS A 102 -29.09 7.43 -1.52
CA HIS A 102 -29.36 8.21 -2.73
C HIS A 102 -30.87 8.33 -2.91
N TRP A 103 -31.43 9.48 -2.56
CA TRP A 103 -32.87 9.72 -2.58
C TRP A 103 -33.25 10.57 -3.79
N LEU A 104 -33.95 9.98 -4.75
CA LEU A 104 -34.50 10.69 -5.90
C LEU A 104 -35.82 11.36 -5.52
N ASP A 105 -35.84 12.70 -5.49
CA ASP A 105 -37.09 13.45 -5.48
C ASP A 105 -37.79 13.28 -6.83
N LEU A 106 -38.98 12.68 -6.80
CA LEU A 106 -39.76 12.37 -7.99
C LEU A 106 -40.36 13.62 -8.64
N SER A 107 -40.52 14.70 -7.88
CA SER A 107 -41.06 15.97 -8.37
C SER A 107 -39.97 16.84 -8.99
N GLU A 108 -38.88 17.07 -8.25
CA GLU A 108 -37.77 17.94 -8.66
C GLU A 108 -36.76 17.23 -9.59
N ARG A 109 -36.83 15.89 -9.69
CA ARG A 109 -35.84 15.04 -10.40
C ARG A 109 -34.42 15.28 -9.92
N VAL A 110 -34.26 15.46 -8.61
CA VAL A 110 -32.97 15.65 -7.94
C VAL A 110 -32.66 14.44 -7.07
N ILE A 111 -31.46 13.87 -7.23
CA ILE A 111 -30.96 12.86 -6.29
C ILE A 111 -30.21 13.59 -5.19
N GLU A 112 -30.65 13.42 -3.95
CA GLU A 112 -29.95 13.87 -2.76
C GLU A 112 -29.11 12.72 -2.18
N LEU A 113 -27.83 12.97 -1.98
CA LEU A 113 -26.93 12.06 -1.30
C LEU A 113 -26.92 12.41 0.18
N ARG A 114 -27.49 11.53 1.00
CA ARG A 114 -27.52 11.67 2.47
C ARG A 114 -26.53 10.70 3.12
N PRO A 115 -25.63 11.18 3.99
CA PRO A 115 -24.71 10.31 4.74
C PRO A 115 -25.46 9.16 5.43
N LEU A 116 -24.86 7.97 5.50
CA LEU A 116 -25.49 6.79 6.11
C LEU A 116 -25.87 6.98 7.59
N ASP A 117 -25.09 7.77 8.34
CA ASP A 117 -25.37 8.14 9.73
C ASP A 117 -26.57 9.10 9.87
N ASN A 118 -27.02 9.72 8.77
CA ASN A 118 -28.16 10.62 8.74
C ASN A 118 -29.05 10.43 7.50
N MET A 119 -29.32 9.17 7.13
CA MET A 119 -29.92 8.81 5.85
C MET A 119 -31.36 9.31 5.62
N TRP A 120 -32.09 9.67 6.68
CA TRP A 120 -33.49 10.08 6.61
C TRP A 120 -33.69 11.60 6.60
N THR A 121 -32.65 12.38 6.89
CA THR A 121 -32.78 13.83 7.09
C THR A 121 -32.11 14.59 5.97
N SER A 122 -32.89 15.39 5.25
CA SER A 122 -32.35 16.30 4.23
C SER A 122 -31.59 17.45 4.88
N HIS A 123 -30.46 17.84 4.28
CA HIS A 123 -29.65 18.97 4.72
C HIS A 123 -29.27 19.85 3.54
N SER A 124 -29.08 21.16 3.79
CA SER A 124 -28.68 22.10 2.75
C SER A 124 -27.31 21.78 2.16
N TYR A 125 -26.38 21.28 2.97
CA TYR A 125 -25.00 20.95 2.59
C TYR A 125 -24.80 19.55 1.98
N ASN A 126 -25.89 18.79 1.76
CA ASN A 126 -25.81 17.49 1.11
C ASN A 126 -25.48 17.63 -0.38
N TRP A 127 -24.76 16.64 -0.90
CA TRP A 127 -24.53 16.51 -2.33
C TRP A 127 -25.85 16.29 -3.07
N ARG A 128 -26.02 16.94 -4.22
CA ARG A 128 -27.22 16.84 -5.07
C ARG A 128 -26.83 16.58 -6.51
N ILE A 129 -27.63 15.79 -7.21
CA ILE A 129 -27.49 15.50 -8.64
C ILE A 129 -28.80 15.89 -9.34
N GLN A 130 -28.75 16.79 -10.31
CA GLN A 130 -29.91 17.10 -11.16
C GLN A 130 -30.00 16.08 -12.29
N VAL A 131 -31.12 15.36 -12.34
CA VAL A 131 -31.42 14.38 -13.39
C VAL A 131 -32.32 15.05 -14.45
N GLY A 132 -32.03 14.86 -15.73
CA GLY A 132 -32.94 15.24 -16.83
C GLY A 132 -32.51 16.42 -17.71
N SER A 133 -31.42 17.13 -17.41
CA SER A 133 -30.77 18.05 -18.37
C SER A 133 -29.80 17.29 -19.29
N ARG A 134 -29.49 17.85 -20.47
CA ARG A 134 -28.53 17.27 -21.45
C ARG A 134 -27.15 16.93 -20.85
N ALA A 135 -26.82 17.46 -19.68
CA ALA A 135 -25.74 17.01 -18.82
C ALA A 135 -26.28 16.92 -17.38
N ALA A 136 -26.08 15.78 -16.71
CA ALA A 136 -26.30 15.68 -15.27
C ALA A 136 -25.24 16.55 -14.56
N ARG A 137 -25.67 17.30 -13.55
CA ARG A 137 -24.78 18.15 -12.76
C ARG A 137 -24.86 17.70 -11.32
N MET A 138 -23.70 17.50 -10.69
CA MET A 138 -23.60 17.19 -9.28
C MET A 138 -22.91 18.33 -8.55
N TRP A 139 -23.51 18.78 -7.46
CA TRP A 139 -22.97 19.89 -6.66
C TRP A 139 -23.24 19.69 -5.18
N LYS A 140 -22.39 20.32 -4.37
CA LYS A 140 -22.58 20.46 -2.93
C LYS A 140 -22.84 21.93 -2.64
N PRO A 141 -24.03 22.30 -2.17
CA PRO A 141 -24.27 23.68 -1.77
C PRO A 141 -23.39 24.06 -0.59
N SER A 142 -22.80 25.23 -0.67
CA SER A 142 -22.02 25.84 0.41
C SER A 142 -22.44 27.29 0.57
N THR A 143 -22.16 27.87 1.74
CA THR A 143 -22.41 29.29 2.02
C THR A 143 -21.50 30.24 1.24
N SER A 144 -20.33 29.78 0.77
CA SER A 144 -19.36 30.60 0.06
C SER A 144 -19.37 30.36 -1.45
N ASP A 145 -19.24 29.10 -1.89
CA ASP A 145 -19.21 28.73 -3.31
C ASP A 145 -19.66 27.28 -3.51
N ASN A 146 -20.48 27.04 -4.53
CA ASN A 146 -21.03 25.72 -4.82
C ASN A 146 -19.96 24.84 -5.45
N ALA A 147 -19.45 23.85 -4.71
CA ALA A 147 -18.52 22.88 -5.25
C ALA A 147 -19.25 21.94 -6.23
N GLN A 148 -18.81 21.89 -7.48
CA GLN A 148 -19.33 20.97 -8.48
C GLN A 148 -18.44 19.74 -8.55
N LEU A 149 -19.03 18.54 -8.57
CA LEU A 149 -18.26 17.32 -8.79
C LEU A 149 -17.88 17.24 -10.27
N VAL A 150 -16.61 16.97 -10.53
CA VAL A 150 -16.13 16.66 -11.88
C VAL A 150 -16.40 15.19 -12.14
N ASP A 151 -17.04 14.91 -13.28
CA ASP A 151 -17.36 13.55 -13.72
C ASP A 151 -16.09 12.67 -13.76
N ILE A 152 -16.18 11.48 -13.14
CA ILE A 152 -15.05 10.56 -12.98
C ILE A 152 -14.51 10.04 -14.32
N GLY A 153 -15.38 9.89 -15.33
CA GLY A 153 -15.03 9.49 -16.69
C GLY A 153 -14.52 10.64 -17.55
N SER A 154 -14.56 11.88 -17.06
CA SER A 154 -14.11 13.03 -17.82
C SER A 154 -12.60 13.00 -18.09
N ARG A 155 -12.19 13.64 -19.19
CA ARG A 155 -10.78 13.82 -19.52
C ARG A 155 -10.02 14.54 -18.40
N THR A 156 -10.64 15.54 -17.77
CA THR A 156 -10.04 16.31 -16.67
C THR A 156 -9.76 15.41 -15.46
N ALA A 157 -10.75 14.64 -15.01
CA ALA A 157 -10.57 13.70 -13.90
C ALA A 157 -9.51 12.64 -14.24
N THR A 158 -9.53 12.10 -15.46
CA THR A 158 -8.54 11.11 -15.92
C THR A 158 -7.11 11.67 -15.91
N MET A 159 -6.92 12.92 -16.38
CA MET A 159 -5.61 13.58 -16.36
C MET A 159 -5.10 13.78 -14.92
N LEU A 160 -5.95 14.25 -14.01
CA LEU A 160 -5.60 14.44 -12.60
C LEU A 160 -5.30 13.10 -11.92
N ALA A 161 -6.11 12.07 -12.17
CA ALA A 161 -5.90 10.73 -11.65
C ALA A 161 -4.57 10.13 -12.13
N SER A 162 -4.18 10.38 -13.39
CA SER A 162 -2.88 9.91 -13.90
C SER A 162 -1.68 10.49 -13.14
N ARG A 163 -1.76 11.77 -12.74
CA ARG A 163 -0.71 12.46 -11.97
C ARG A 163 -0.61 11.96 -10.52
N LEU A 164 -1.68 11.40 -9.98
CA LEU A 164 -1.77 10.89 -8.61
C LEU A 164 -1.84 9.34 -8.55
N SER A 165 -1.63 8.68 -9.69
CA SER A 165 -1.80 7.22 -9.83
C SER A 165 -0.84 6.40 -8.97
N SER A 166 0.31 6.97 -8.60
CA SER A 166 1.26 6.36 -7.67
C SER A 166 0.70 6.23 -6.25
N MET A 167 -0.20 7.14 -5.86
CA MET A 167 -0.84 7.13 -4.54
C MET A 167 -2.19 6.43 -4.59
N GLU A 168 -3.08 6.75 -5.52
CA GLU A 168 -4.48 6.34 -5.44
C GLU A 168 -5.12 5.95 -6.78
N SER A 169 -6.08 5.03 -6.72
CA SER A 169 -6.88 4.63 -7.89
C SER A 169 -7.94 5.70 -8.21
N PRO A 170 -8.31 5.90 -9.49
CA PRO A 170 -9.28 6.94 -9.89
C PRO A 170 -10.62 6.85 -9.15
N GLU A 171 -11.10 5.66 -8.83
CA GLU A 171 -12.38 5.42 -8.14
C GLU A 171 -12.44 5.96 -6.70
N PHE A 172 -11.31 6.28 -6.08
CA PHE A 172 -11.25 6.85 -4.72
C PHE A 172 -10.94 8.35 -4.72
N LEU A 173 -10.69 8.96 -5.89
CA LEU A 173 -10.45 10.38 -6.03
C LEU A 173 -11.77 11.14 -6.10
N ILE A 174 -11.89 12.21 -5.31
CA ILE A 174 -13.02 13.13 -5.39
C ILE A 174 -12.49 14.43 -6.01
N THR A 175 -12.82 14.66 -7.27
CA THR A 175 -12.43 15.88 -7.99
C THR A 175 -13.58 16.86 -7.98
N THR A 176 -13.34 18.07 -7.47
CA THR A 176 -14.34 19.13 -7.42
C THR A 176 -13.84 20.38 -8.13
N TYR A 177 -14.78 21.18 -8.62
CA TYR A 177 -14.53 22.49 -9.20
C TYR A 177 -15.33 23.55 -8.43
N CYS A 178 -14.65 24.60 -8.00
CA CYS A 178 -15.23 25.81 -7.44
C CYS A 178 -14.79 27.00 -8.30
N GLU A 179 -15.61 28.05 -8.41
CA GLU A 179 -15.26 29.25 -9.18
C GLU A 179 -14.10 30.01 -8.52
N ASP A 180 -14.09 30.09 -7.18
CA ASP A 180 -13.04 30.80 -6.44
C ASP A 180 -11.72 30.03 -6.36
N ASN A 181 -11.82 28.70 -6.18
CA ASN A 181 -10.68 27.84 -5.86
C ASN A 181 -10.24 26.92 -7.02
N GLY A 182 -10.90 26.98 -8.18
CA GLY A 182 -10.58 26.13 -9.32
C GLY A 182 -10.80 24.64 -9.05
N LEU A 183 -9.97 23.79 -9.65
CA LEU A 183 -10.03 22.34 -9.52
C LEU A 183 -9.31 21.86 -8.26
N ASN A 184 -10.01 21.11 -7.42
CA ASN A 184 -9.47 20.45 -6.24
C ASN A 184 -9.62 18.93 -6.36
N VAL A 185 -8.63 18.19 -5.87
CA VAL A 185 -8.63 16.73 -5.84
C VAL A 185 -8.36 16.26 -4.43
N ASP A 186 -9.34 15.58 -3.85
CA ASP A 186 -9.19 14.94 -2.55
C ASP A 186 -8.79 13.48 -2.73
N VAL A 187 -7.67 13.10 -2.12
CA VAL A 187 -7.17 11.73 -2.01
C VAL A 187 -7.52 11.24 -0.61
N SER A 188 -8.82 10.98 -0.39
CA SER A 188 -9.41 10.89 0.95
C SER A 188 -8.77 9.83 1.86
N ARG A 189 -8.33 8.69 1.31
CA ARG A 189 -7.70 7.61 2.09
C ARG A 189 -6.37 8.03 2.72
N TYR A 190 -5.67 8.99 2.13
CA TYR A 190 -4.41 9.53 2.64
C TYR A 190 -4.57 10.86 3.37
N ARG A 191 -5.79 11.43 3.38
CA ARG A 191 -6.05 12.80 3.88
C ARG A 191 -5.18 13.86 3.19
N LEU A 192 -4.89 13.62 1.91
CA LEU A 192 -4.20 14.56 1.04
C LEU A 192 -5.22 15.29 0.18
N SER A 193 -5.04 16.61 0.05
CA SER A 193 -5.84 17.44 -0.86
C SER A 193 -4.91 18.21 -1.78
N PHE A 194 -5.28 18.30 -3.04
CA PHE A 194 -4.51 18.99 -4.07
C PHE A 194 -5.37 20.03 -4.77
N GLN A 195 -4.75 21.08 -5.26
CA GLN A 195 -5.39 22.16 -6.02
C GLN A 195 -4.60 22.42 -7.31
N LEU A 196 -5.30 22.46 -8.44
CA LEU A 196 -4.70 22.83 -9.71
C LEU A 196 -4.60 24.35 -9.81
N GLY A 197 -3.37 24.86 -9.81
CA GLY A 197 -3.06 26.27 -10.04
C GLY A 197 -3.35 26.70 -11.47
N ARG A 198 -3.48 28.01 -11.68
CA ARG A 198 -3.68 28.61 -13.02
C ARG A 198 -2.47 28.42 -13.95
N ASP A 199 -1.31 28.14 -13.37
CA ASP A 199 -0.07 27.79 -14.07
C ASP A 199 -0.01 26.31 -14.47
N GLY A 200 -1.07 25.53 -14.22
CA GLY A 200 -1.14 24.10 -14.53
C GLY A 200 -0.39 23.21 -13.53
N LYS A 201 0.17 23.78 -12.45
CA LYS A 201 0.87 23.02 -11.41
C LYS A 201 -0.14 22.53 -10.37
N LEU A 202 0.08 21.31 -9.88
CA LEU A 202 -0.80 20.69 -8.89
C LEU A 202 -0.20 20.91 -7.50
N ALA A 203 -0.72 21.88 -6.76
CA ALA A 203 -0.29 22.19 -5.40
C ALA A 203 -0.86 21.20 -4.40
N CYS A 204 -0.05 20.78 -3.43
CA CYS A 204 -0.50 19.93 -2.33
C CYS A 204 -0.92 20.81 -1.15
N LEU A 205 -2.22 20.89 -0.88
CA LEU A 205 -2.75 21.71 0.21
C LEU A 205 -2.36 21.18 1.59
N SER A 206 -2.16 19.87 1.71
CA SER A 206 -1.70 19.23 2.95
C SER A 206 -0.22 19.51 3.26
N PHE A 207 0.56 19.96 2.28
CA PHE A 207 1.97 20.35 2.41
C PHE A 207 2.18 21.74 1.80
N PRO A 208 1.87 22.82 2.55
CA PRO A 208 1.91 24.17 2.03
C PRO A 208 3.24 24.53 1.37
N GLY A 209 3.18 25.15 0.18
CA GLY A 209 4.35 25.51 -0.61
C GLY A 209 4.87 24.42 -1.54
N MET A 210 4.39 23.18 -1.41
CA MET A 210 4.78 22.04 -2.24
C MET A 210 3.81 21.82 -3.40
N ILE A 211 4.37 21.43 -4.54
CA ILE A 211 3.65 21.05 -5.76
C ILE A 211 4.11 19.67 -6.21
N VAL A 212 3.27 18.96 -6.95
CA VAL A 212 3.66 17.69 -7.59
C VAL A 212 4.74 17.97 -8.63
N ASP A 213 5.87 17.28 -8.47
CA ASP A 213 7.01 17.41 -9.37
C ASP A 213 6.69 16.80 -10.74
N GLU A 214 7.21 17.37 -11.82
CA GLU A 214 7.11 16.75 -13.14
C GLU A 214 8.09 15.60 -13.27
N ASN A 215 9.25 15.72 -12.60
CA ASN A 215 10.18 14.62 -12.45
C ASN A 215 9.78 13.78 -11.24
N GLN A 216 9.12 12.65 -11.49
CA GLN A 216 8.73 11.70 -10.45
C GLN A 216 9.86 10.73 -10.03
N SER A 217 11.10 10.92 -10.49
CA SER A 217 12.26 10.16 -10.03
C SER A 217 12.87 10.80 -8.78
N ALA A 218 13.02 10.01 -7.72
CA ALA A 218 13.79 10.40 -6.53
C ALA A 218 15.30 10.17 -6.69
N GLY A 219 15.76 9.60 -7.81
CA GLY A 219 17.15 9.18 -8.01
C GLY A 219 17.54 7.91 -7.24
N VAL A 220 16.59 7.27 -6.56
CA VAL A 220 16.72 5.99 -5.85
C VAL A 220 15.48 5.14 -6.03
N MET A 221 15.54 3.89 -5.55
CA MET A 221 14.41 2.98 -5.55
C MET A 221 13.82 2.82 -6.95
N ILE A 222 14.71 2.74 -7.94
CA ILE A 222 14.34 2.63 -9.35
C ILE A 222 13.37 1.44 -9.50
N GLY A 223 12.34 1.57 -10.35
CA GLY A 223 11.32 0.52 -10.49
C GLY A 223 10.17 0.55 -9.47
N LEU A 224 10.26 1.33 -8.39
CA LEU A 224 9.13 1.58 -7.50
C LEU A 224 8.05 2.44 -8.19
N ARG A 225 6.84 1.91 -8.32
CA ARG A 225 5.70 2.61 -8.95
C ARG A 225 4.94 3.52 -8.00
N ASN A 226 4.90 3.16 -6.71
CA ASN A 226 4.11 3.86 -5.70
C ASN A 226 4.95 4.92 -4.98
N GLN A 227 5.40 5.92 -5.75
CA GLN A 227 6.07 7.10 -5.21
C GLN A 227 5.48 8.37 -5.81
N LEU A 228 5.20 9.36 -4.96
CA LEU A 228 4.78 10.69 -5.39
C LEU A 228 5.82 11.70 -4.93
N VAL A 229 6.56 12.26 -5.89
CA VAL A 229 7.56 13.28 -5.61
C VAL A 229 6.91 14.67 -5.64
N LEU A 230 7.14 15.42 -4.57
CA LEU A 230 6.78 16.81 -4.41
C LEU A 230 8.04 17.67 -4.44
N ARG A 231 7.91 18.91 -4.90
CA ARG A 231 8.97 19.92 -4.86
C ARG A 231 8.41 21.26 -4.40
N GLU A 232 9.28 22.13 -3.91
CA GLU A 232 8.87 23.48 -3.56
C GLU A 232 8.46 24.27 -4.83
N SER A 233 7.43 25.10 -4.69
CA SER A 233 6.83 25.83 -5.82
C SER A 233 7.72 26.94 -6.40
N CYS A 234 8.61 27.51 -5.59
CA CYS A 234 9.30 28.77 -5.86
C CYS A 234 10.65 28.62 -6.57
N ILE A 235 11.33 27.48 -6.47
CA ILE A 235 12.70 27.27 -6.97
C ILE A 235 12.77 25.97 -7.80
N GLU A 236 13.39 26.00 -8.98
CA GLU A 236 13.50 24.84 -9.88
C GLU A 236 14.45 23.75 -9.34
N ASP A 237 15.46 24.12 -8.54
CA ASP A 237 16.34 23.22 -7.75
C ASP A 237 15.97 23.25 -6.24
N SER A 238 14.68 23.18 -5.95
CA SER A 238 14.16 23.26 -4.58
C SER A 238 14.32 21.96 -3.78
N ALA A 239 14.07 22.06 -2.47
CA ALA A 239 13.87 20.88 -1.64
C ALA A 239 12.77 19.98 -2.24
N ARG A 240 13.12 18.70 -2.42
CA ARG A 240 12.21 17.66 -2.94
C ARG A 240 11.92 16.67 -1.84
N GLU A 241 10.71 16.12 -1.87
CA GLU A 241 10.24 15.14 -0.91
C GLU A 241 9.47 14.04 -1.65
N VAL A 242 9.60 12.80 -1.21
CA VAL A 242 8.87 11.67 -1.79
C VAL A 242 7.89 11.11 -0.77
N LEU A 243 6.65 10.95 -1.20
CA LEU A 243 5.60 10.29 -0.46
C LEU A 243 5.46 8.85 -0.97
N ILE A 244 5.52 7.88 -0.05
CA ILE A 244 5.44 6.46 -0.36
C ILE A 244 4.34 5.82 0.50
N PRO A 245 3.29 5.22 -0.09
CA PRO A 245 2.27 4.49 0.66
C PRO A 245 2.86 3.33 1.46
N VAL A 246 2.28 3.06 2.62
CA VAL A 246 2.57 1.87 3.43
C VAL A 246 1.58 0.77 3.04
N GLY A 247 2.10 -0.41 2.74
CA GLY A 247 1.29 -1.56 2.32
C GLY A 247 2.16 -2.78 2.06
N GLU A 248 1.55 -3.82 1.47
CA GLU A 248 2.29 -5.03 1.11
C GLU A 248 3.09 -4.80 -0.17
N VAL A 249 4.38 -5.16 -0.15
CA VAL A 249 5.28 -4.88 -1.27
C VAL A 249 5.29 -6.07 -2.22
N CYS A 250 4.77 -5.85 -3.41
CA CYS A 250 4.68 -6.83 -4.49
C CYS A 250 5.70 -6.49 -5.58
N PHE A 251 6.44 -7.49 -6.04
CA PHE A 251 7.42 -7.32 -7.11
C PHE A 251 7.14 -8.28 -8.27
N SER A 252 7.39 -7.79 -9.48
CA SER A 252 7.32 -8.57 -10.71
C SER A 252 8.65 -8.47 -11.45
N CYS A 253 9.24 -9.62 -11.75
CA CYS A 253 10.47 -9.72 -12.50
C CYS A 253 10.12 -10.09 -13.95
N VAL A 254 10.47 -9.23 -14.89
CA VAL A 254 10.42 -9.53 -16.33
C VAL A 254 11.86 -9.70 -16.80
N GLU A 255 12.14 -10.76 -17.54
CA GLU A 255 13.49 -11.06 -18.02
C GLU A 255 14.06 -9.89 -18.83
N GLY A 256 15.29 -9.48 -18.52
CA GLY A 256 15.97 -8.35 -19.18
C GLY A 256 15.50 -6.95 -18.74
N HIS A 257 14.56 -6.83 -17.81
CA HIS A 257 14.08 -5.55 -17.30
C HIS A 257 14.35 -5.39 -15.80
N HIS A 258 14.43 -4.13 -15.38
CA HIS A 258 14.51 -3.78 -13.96
C HIS A 258 13.22 -4.23 -13.22
N THR A 259 13.36 -4.69 -11.97
CA THR A 259 12.24 -5.18 -11.15
C THR A 259 11.18 -4.10 -11.00
N ILE A 260 9.92 -4.43 -11.32
CA ILE A 260 8.82 -3.51 -11.06
C ILE A 260 8.28 -3.81 -9.67
N THR A 261 8.40 -2.83 -8.78
CA THR A 261 7.92 -2.91 -7.40
C THR A 261 6.67 -2.05 -7.25
N THR A 262 5.63 -2.64 -6.67
CA THR A 262 4.33 -2.02 -6.40
C THR A 262 3.95 -2.26 -4.95
N ILE A 263 3.12 -1.39 -4.40
CA ILE A 263 2.64 -1.48 -3.03
C ILE A 263 1.13 -1.69 -3.10
N ASP A 264 0.68 -2.84 -2.60
CA ASP A 264 -0.74 -3.08 -2.39
C ASP A 264 -1.20 -2.30 -1.16
N LYS A 265 -2.07 -1.33 -1.44
CA LYS A 265 -2.65 -0.39 -0.50
C LYS A 265 -3.84 -0.98 0.27
N GLY A 266 -4.26 -2.20 -0.07
CA GLY A 266 -5.43 -2.89 0.47
C GLY A 266 -6.73 -2.12 0.22
N SER A 267 -7.81 -2.57 0.87
CA SER A 267 -9.15 -1.97 0.81
C SER A 267 -9.48 -1.09 2.01
N GLY A 268 -8.49 -0.77 2.86
CA GLY A 268 -8.68 0.00 4.09
C GLY A 268 -9.11 1.45 3.81
N ARG A 269 -9.97 2.03 4.67
CA ARG A 269 -10.48 3.41 4.49
C ARG A 269 -9.43 4.50 4.72
N CYS A 270 -8.33 4.16 5.38
CA CYS A 270 -7.22 5.04 5.67
C CYS A 270 -5.94 4.28 5.29
N ILE A 271 -5.06 4.90 4.51
CA ILE A 271 -3.76 4.37 4.16
C ILE A 271 -2.70 5.28 4.75
N SER A 272 -1.77 4.70 5.49
CA SER A 272 -0.59 5.40 5.98
C SER A 272 0.42 5.58 4.85
N TYR A 273 1.22 6.63 4.91
CA TYR A 273 2.32 6.85 3.98
C TYR A 273 3.52 7.40 4.76
N TYR A 274 4.71 7.19 4.22
CA TYR A 274 5.92 7.83 4.69
C TYR A 274 6.32 8.99 3.79
N GLN A 275 6.88 10.00 4.42
CA GLN A 275 7.46 11.16 3.79
C GLN A 275 8.96 11.09 4.00
N TYR A 276 9.71 11.11 2.91
CA TYR A 276 11.17 11.15 2.91
C TYR A 276 11.64 12.39 2.17
N LYS A 277 12.49 13.19 2.81
CA LYS A 277 13.14 14.33 2.17
C LYS A 277 14.32 13.83 1.35
N ILE A 278 14.51 14.40 0.16
CA ILE A 278 15.64 14.09 -0.70
C ILE A 278 16.77 15.03 -0.33
N ASP A 279 17.89 14.49 0.17
CA ASP A 279 19.11 15.25 0.41
C ASP A 279 20.12 14.94 -0.72
N PRO A 280 20.21 15.78 -1.76
CA PRO A 280 21.15 15.56 -2.85
C PRO A 280 22.61 15.85 -2.48
N LEU A 281 22.86 16.58 -1.38
CA LEU A 281 24.23 16.89 -0.94
C LEU A 281 24.87 15.69 -0.23
N LEU A 282 24.09 15.05 0.65
CA LEU A 282 24.53 13.85 1.37
C LEU A 282 24.13 12.56 0.66
N GLY A 283 23.40 12.64 -0.45
CA GLY A 283 23.06 11.51 -1.30
C GLY A 283 22.14 10.48 -0.64
N HIS A 284 21.18 10.89 0.19
CA HIS A 284 20.28 9.94 0.83
C HIS A 284 18.87 10.48 1.05
N LEU A 285 17.96 9.55 1.35
CA LEU A 285 16.60 9.88 1.76
C LEU A 285 16.52 10.00 3.28
N VAL A 286 16.04 11.16 3.74
CA VAL A 286 15.83 11.47 5.16
C VAL A 286 14.37 11.26 5.52
N GLY A 287 14.07 10.15 6.20
CA GLY A 287 12.71 9.86 6.69
C GLY A 287 12.36 10.58 7.99
N ASN A 288 11.05 10.66 8.26
CA ASN A 288 10.54 11.08 9.57
C ASN A 288 10.92 10.10 10.69
N ILE A 289 10.84 10.57 11.94
CA ILE A 289 11.26 9.86 13.16
C ILE A 289 10.49 8.53 13.30
N GLY A 290 11.22 7.41 13.30
CA GLY A 290 10.68 6.09 13.64
C GLY A 290 11.42 4.94 12.96
N LEU A 291 11.66 3.87 13.72
CA LEU A 291 12.36 2.68 13.23
C LEU A 291 11.61 2.02 12.06
N HIS A 292 10.28 1.92 12.13
CA HIS A 292 9.49 1.31 11.06
C HIS A 292 9.66 2.04 9.72
N SER A 293 9.61 3.38 9.71
CA SER A 293 9.83 4.20 8.52
C SER A 293 11.20 3.92 7.89
N LYS A 294 12.24 3.80 8.73
CA LYS A 294 13.60 3.50 8.28
C LYS A 294 13.73 2.08 7.75
N LEU A 295 13.20 1.09 8.45
CA LEU A 295 13.20 -0.32 8.00
C LEU A 295 12.42 -0.49 6.69
N PHE A 296 11.32 0.24 6.51
CA PHE A 296 10.54 0.21 5.28
C PHE A 296 11.34 0.80 4.11
N GLN A 297 12.01 1.94 4.31
CA GLN A 297 12.93 2.54 3.35
C GLN A 297 14.04 1.56 2.95
N ILE A 298 14.71 0.94 3.94
CA ILE A 298 15.77 -0.05 3.73
C ILE A 298 15.26 -1.24 2.91
N TYR A 299 14.07 -1.74 3.24
CA TYR A 299 13.45 -2.84 2.51
C TYR A 299 13.16 -2.47 1.06
N LEU A 300 12.66 -1.25 0.81
CA LEU A 300 12.44 -0.76 -0.55
C LEU A 300 13.74 -0.69 -1.34
N HIS A 301 14.82 -0.08 -0.81
CA HIS A 301 16.12 -0.05 -1.47
C HIS A 301 16.61 -1.46 -1.86
N ALA A 302 16.47 -2.43 -0.95
CA ALA A 302 16.90 -3.80 -1.20
C ALA A 302 16.12 -4.45 -2.36
N VAL A 303 14.79 -4.38 -2.36
CA VAL A 303 13.96 -5.06 -3.37
C VAL A 303 14.01 -4.37 -4.75
N THR A 304 14.38 -3.09 -4.80
CA THR A 304 14.60 -2.34 -6.04
C THR A 304 16.07 -2.36 -6.50
N SER A 305 16.93 -3.17 -5.88
CA SER A 305 18.35 -3.16 -6.22
C SER A 305 18.63 -3.66 -7.64
N HIS A 306 19.51 -2.95 -8.34
CA HIS A 306 20.06 -3.32 -9.63
C HIS A 306 21.58 -3.46 -9.59
N CYS A 307 22.18 -3.92 -10.70
CA CYS A 307 23.64 -3.95 -10.86
C CYS A 307 24.25 -2.56 -11.04
N LEU A 308 23.44 -1.56 -11.39
CA LEU A 308 23.87 -0.17 -11.48
C LEU A 308 23.54 0.56 -10.17
N PRO A 309 24.43 1.44 -9.69
CA PRO A 309 24.15 2.30 -8.56
C PRO A 309 22.98 3.26 -8.81
N ASP A 310 22.24 3.58 -7.75
CA ASP A 310 21.22 4.62 -7.75
C ASP A 310 21.89 6.01 -7.91
N GLU A 311 21.26 6.91 -8.67
CA GLU A 311 21.82 8.23 -9.01
C GLU A 311 22.03 9.13 -7.78
N LEU A 312 21.15 9.05 -6.78
CA LEU A 312 21.23 9.88 -5.57
C LEU A 312 22.32 9.39 -4.60
N THR A 313 22.35 8.08 -4.31
CA THR A 313 23.24 7.50 -3.28
C THR A 313 24.61 7.15 -3.85
N GLY A 314 24.71 6.93 -5.16
CA GLY A 314 25.92 6.41 -5.79
C GLY A 314 26.19 4.94 -5.45
N TRP A 315 25.28 4.27 -4.74
CA TRP A 315 25.36 2.87 -4.34
C TRP A 315 24.20 2.07 -4.93
N THR A 316 24.39 0.76 -5.08
CA THR A 316 23.27 -0.12 -5.43
C THR A 316 22.28 -0.18 -4.27
N GLY A 317 21.00 -0.45 -4.58
CA GLY A 317 19.97 -0.56 -3.55
C GLY A 317 20.30 -1.57 -2.42
N THR A 318 21.00 -2.67 -2.72
CA THR A 318 21.43 -3.65 -1.71
C THR A 318 22.54 -3.11 -0.82
N GLU A 319 23.50 -2.37 -1.36
CA GLU A 319 24.58 -1.74 -0.60
C GLU A 319 24.01 -0.66 0.34
N GLU A 320 23.16 0.22 -0.17
CA GLU A 320 22.44 1.24 0.61
C GLU A 320 21.61 0.61 1.74
N ALA A 321 20.83 -0.43 1.40
CA ALA A 321 20.02 -1.13 2.38
C ALA A 321 20.88 -1.76 3.50
N LEU A 322 22.00 -2.41 3.16
CA LEU A 322 22.86 -3.03 4.15
C LEU A 322 23.58 -2.00 5.02
N HIS A 323 24.06 -0.91 4.43
CA HIS A 323 24.68 0.18 5.15
C HIS A 323 23.72 0.77 6.19
N GLU A 324 22.51 1.10 5.75
CA GLU A 324 21.49 1.70 6.61
C GLU A 324 20.96 0.74 7.67
N LEU A 325 20.83 -0.55 7.34
CA LEU A 325 20.42 -1.59 8.31
C LEU A 325 21.46 -1.77 9.42
N GLN A 326 22.75 -1.58 9.11
CA GLN A 326 23.84 -1.70 10.09
C GLN A 326 24.08 -0.41 10.89
N SER A 327 23.50 0.71 10.45
CA SER A 327 23.65 2.02 11.07
C SER A 327 23.15 2.05 12.53
N ALA A 328 23.57 3.09 13.26
CA ALA A 328 23.09 3.33 14.61
C ALA A 328 21.59 3.67 14.66
N ALA A 329 21.01 4.19 13.57
CA ALA A 329 19.59 4.53 13.50
C ALA A 329 18.71 3.28 13.67
N CYS A 330 19.11 2.16 13.08
CA CYS A 330 18.43 0.86 13.21
C CYS A 330 18.67 0.16 14.55
N LYS A 331 19.54 0.72 15.41
CA LYS A 331 19.87 0.20 16.75
C LYS A 331 19.39 1.11 17.88
N SER A 332 18.78 2.25 17.54
CA SER A 332 18.30 3.26 18.49
C SER A 332 16.79 3.12 18.70
N PHE A 333 16.39 2.07 19.43
CA PHE A 333 15.00 1.83 19.80
C PHE A 333 14.90 1.30 21.24
N GLN A 334 13.73 1.49 21.88
CA GLN A 334 13.45 0.96 23.22
C GLN A 334 12.85 -0.44 23.16
N ASP A 335 11.92 -0.66 22.24
CA ASP A 335 11.25 -1.93 21.97
C ASP A 335 10.96 -2.08 20.46
N LEU A 336 10.71 -3.30 20.01
CA LEU A 336 10.28 -3.61 18.64
C LEU A 336 8.80 -3.97 18.63
N ASP A 337 8.03 -3.29 17.79
CA ASP A 337 6.65 -3.69 17.49
C ASP A 337 6.60 -4.81 16.45
N GLN A 338 5.40 -5.40 16.27
CA GLN A 338 5.20 -6.52 15.35
C GLN A 338 5.44 -6.14 13.89
N ASP A 339 5.18 -4.89 13.51
CA ASP A 339 5.33 -4.42 12.14
C ASP A 339 6.82 -4.27 11.79
N CYS A 340 7.63 -3.74 12.72
CA CYS A 340 9.08 -3.71 12.61
C CYS A 340 9.68 -5.11 12.53
N LEU A 341 9.23 -6.04 13.38
CA LEU A 341 9.66 -7.45 13.32
C LEU A 341 9.34 -8.09 11.97
N THR A 342 8.17 -7.77 11.40
CA THR A 342 7.76 -8.26 10.08
C THR A 342 8.69 -7.71 8.99
N LEU A 343 9.06 -6.43 9.04
CA LEU A 343 10.03 -5.85 8.09
C LEU A 343 11.43 -6.45 8.24
N ILE A 344 11.90 -6.67 9.48
CA ILE A 344 13.17 -7.36 9.75
C ILE A 344 13.15 -8.78 9.19
N GLN A 345 12.02 -9.50 9.32
CA GLN A 345 11.84 -10.82 8.73
C GLN A 345 11.90 -10.78 7.19
N LYS A 346 11.26 -9.77 6.57
CA LYS A 346 11.31 -9.58 5.11
C LYS A 346 12.74 -9.30 4.65
N LEU A 347 13.48 -8.44 5.32
CA LEU A 347 14.89 -8.17 5.05
C LEU A 347 15.75 -9.42 5.22
N TYR A 348 15.57 -10.15 6.32
CA TYR A 348 16.24 -11.43 6.55
C TYR A 348 16.00 -12.41 5.40
N SER A 349 14.75 -12.47 4.90
CA SER A 349 14.36 -13.38 3.82
C SER A 349 15.08 -13.10 2.51
N LEU A 350 15.63 -11.89 2.30
CA LEU A 350 16.48 -11.55 1.15
C LEU A 350 17.86 -12.24 1.18
N THR A 351 18.14 -13.04 2.21
CA THR A 351 19.31 -13.92 2.25
C THR A 351 19.06 -15.16 1.41
N PRO A 352 19.88 -15.48 0.39
CA PRO A 352 19.71 -16.70 -0.38
C PRO A 352 19.92 -17.93 0.51
N ARG A 353 18.99 -18.89 0.47
CA ARG A 353 19.08 -20.10 1.30
C ARG A 353 20.12 -21.04 0.70
N ARG A 354 21.00 -21.58 1.54
CA ARG A 354 22.10 -22.45 1.12
C ARG A 354 22.10 -23.73 1.93
N GLU A 355 22.10 -24.85 1.22
CA GLU A 355 22.05 -26.18 1.80
C GLU A 355 23.12 -27.07 1.18
N TYR A 356 23.56 -28.09 1.93
CA TYR A 356 24.46 -29.10 1.40
C TYR A 356 23.68 -30.06 0.50
N TYR A 357 24.30 -30.48 -0.59
CA TYR A 357 23.74 -31.51 -1.46
C TYR A 357 24.74 -32.65 -1.70
N PRO A 358 24.32 -33.92 -1.53
CA PRO A 358 23.09 -34.31 -0.82
C PRO A 358 23.15 -33.90 0.67
N PRO A 359 22.01 -33.73 1.39
CA PRO A 359 21.98 -33.11 2.73
C PRO A 359 22.90 -33.75 3.79
N HIS A 360 23.20 -35.04 3.64
CA HIS A 360 24.06 -35.81 4.53
C HIS A 360 25.56 -35.69 4.21
N LEU A 361 25.94 -35.05 3.08
CA LEU A 361 27.32 -34.89 2.64
C LEU A 361 27.68 -33.41 2.45
N LYS A 362 28.86 -33.01 2.93
CA LYS A 362 29.38 -31.65 2.76
C LYS A 362 30.20 -31.49 1.47
N VAL A 363 29.73 -32.07 0.37
CA VAL A 363 30.48 -32.16 -0.90
C VAL A 363 30.05 -31.10 -1.92
N MET A 364 28.76 -30.74 -1.95
CA MET A 364 28.23 -29.72 -2.86
C MET A 364 27.30 -28.76 -2.11
N GLN A 365 27.02 -27.60 -2.70
CA GLN A 365 25.98 -26.68 -2.22
C GLN A 365 24.88 -26.49 -3.26
N THR A 366 23.65 -26.35 -2.78
CA THR A 366 22.50 -25.88 -3.55
C THR A 366 22.07 -24.53 -3.00
N VAL A 367 21.81 -23.57 -3.89
CA VAL A 367 21.37 -22.22 -3.54
C VAL A 367 19.93 -22.03 -4.00
N HIS A 368 19.06 -21.62 -3.09
CA HIS A 368 17.68 -21.27 -3.38
C HIS A 368 17.53 -19.76 -3.31
N TRP A 369 17.21 -19.16 -4.45
CA TRP A 369 16.96 -17.73 -4.60
C TRP A 369 15.46 -17.45 -4.49
N ASN A 370 15.13 -16.28 -3.97
CA ASN A 370 13.77 -15.75 -4.03
C ASN A 370 13.42 -15.33 -5.45
N LYS A 371 12.13 -14.99 -5.67
CA LYS A 371 11.59 -14.42 -6.92
C LYS A 371 12.01 -12.96 -7.15
N LEU A 372 13.24 -12.61 -6.78
CA LEU A 372 13.89 -11.32 -6.97
C LEU A 372 15.21 -11.55 -7.73
N PRO A 373 15.76 -10.53 -8.41
CA PRO A 373 17.07 -10.66 -9.02
C PRO A 373 18.15 -11.01 -7.98
N PRO A 374 19.24 -11.70 -8.39
CA PRO A 374 20.35 -11.98 -7.50
C PRO A 374 20.98 -10.71 -6.90
N THR A 375 20.89 -9.56 -7.57
CA THR A 375 21.40 -8.27 -7.08
C THR A 375 20.67 -7.76 -5.83
N ALA A 376 19.39 -8.12 -5.66
CA ALA A 376 18.57 -7.75 -4.50
C ALA A 376 18.75 -8.70 -3.29
N GLN A 377 19.56 -9.74 -3.42
CA GLN A 377 19.71 -10.79 -2.42
C GLN A 377 21.16 -10.91 -1.97
N HIS A 378 21.40 -10.84 -0.66
CA HIS A 378 22.77 -10.78 -0.12
C HIS A 378 22.91 -11.49 1.22
N ASP A 379 24.09 -12.09 1.45
CA ASP A 379 24.36 -12.94 2.61
C ASP A 379 24.42 -12.17 3.94
N SER A 380 24.78 -10.88 3.86
CA SER A 380 24.88 -10.00 5.03
C SER A 380 23.52 -9.62 5.63
N PHE A 381 22.40 -9.75 4.90
CA PHE A 381 21.07 -9.45 5.45
C PHE A 381 20.73 -10.33 6.65
N ALA A 382 21.10 -11.62 6.61
CA ALA A 382 20.88 -12.54 7.73
C ALA A 382 21.60 -12.05 9.00
N ARG A 383 22.88 -11.68 8.89
CA ARG A 383 23.68 -11.21 10.03
C ARG A 383 23.16 -9.87 10.56
N ALA A 384 22.90 -8.91 9.66
CA ALA A 384 22.45 -7.58 10.05
C ALA A 384 21.08 -7.61 10.74
N SER A 385 20.13 -8.38 10.19
CA SER A 385 18.80 -8.55 10.77
C SER A 385 18.86 -9.28 12.12
N GLN A 386 19.67 -10.34 12.23
CA GLN A 386 19.85 -11.06 13.49
C GLN A 386 20.45 -10.15 14.58
N ALA A 387 21.42 -9.29 14.24
CA ALA A 387 22.03 -8.37 15.20
C ALA A 387 21.01 -7.38 15.80
N ILE A 388 20.01 -6.94 15.03
CA ILE A 388 18.93 -6.07 15.52
C ILE A 388 18.01 -6.85 16.48
N VAL A 389 17.64 -8.09 16.14
CA VAL A 389 16.81 -8.95 16.99
C VAL A 389 17.53 -9.29 18.29
N ASP A 390 18.81 -9.64 18.22
CA ASP A 390 19.65 -9.95 19.39
C ASP A 390 19.75 -8.75 20.32
N LEU A 391 19.94 -7.54 19.77
CA LEU A 391 19.93 -6.29 20.54
C LEU A 391 18.57 -6.08 21.22
N ALA A 392 17.46 -6.30 20.51
CA ALA A 392 16.13 -6.18 21.10
C ALA A 392 15.90 -7.17 22.25
N LEU A 393 16.37 -8.42 22.11
CA LEU A 393 16.32 -9.42 23.17
C LEU A 393 17.15 -9.02 24.39
N GLN A 394 18.32 -8.42 24.18
CA GLN A 394 19.16 -7.86 25.25
C GLN A 394 18.45 -6.70 25.96
N LEU A 395 17.87 -5.76 25.21
CA LEU A 395 17.15 -4.62 25.77
C LEU A 395 15.91 -5.03 26.57
N GLN A 396 15.24 -6.11 26.16
CA GLN A 396 14.08 -6.66 26.87
C GLN A 396 14.40 -7.15 28.30
N THR A 397 15.67 -7.39 28.63
CA THR A 397 16.07 -7.71 30.01
C THR A 397 15.94 -6.49 30.94
N PHE A 398 15.97 -5.27 30.38
CA PHE A 398 15.88 -4.01 31.11
C PHE A 398 14.46 -3.43 31.12
N SER A 399 13.55 -3.88 30.25
CA SER A 399 12.15 -3.44 30.23
C SER A 399 11.35 -4.10 31.35
N SER A 400 11.36 -3.45 32.52
CA SER A 400 10.59 -3.85 33.70
C SER A 400 9.11 -3.55 33.46
N GLN A 401 8.30 -4.59 33.26
CA GLN A 401 6.82 -4.58 33.34
C GLN A 401 6.11 -3.42 32.60
N CYS A 402 5.59 -3.67 31.38
CA CYS A 402 4.27 -3.22 30.89
C CYS A 402 4.23 -3.09 29.35
N HIS A 403 4.15 -4.19 28.58
CA HIS A 403 3.73 -4.07 27.17
C HIS A 403 2.78 -5.20 26.76
N LYS A 404 1.61 -4.81 26.24
CA LYS A 404 0.57 -5.67 25.63
C LYS A 404 0.95 -6.10 24.18
N GLY A 405 2.25 -6.18 23.89
CA GLY A 405 2.80 -6.49 22.55
C GLY A 405 3.28 -7.92 22.42
N PHE A 406 3.49 -8.39 21.17
CA PHE A 406 4.08 -9.70 20.89
C PHE A 406 5.48 -9.78 21.50
N PRO A 407 5.80 -10.79 22.34
CA PRO A 407 7.10 -10.87 22.95
C PRO A 407 8.16 -11.24 21.90
N VAL A 408 9.17 -10.38 21.73
CA VAL A 408 10.32 -10.61 20.81
C VAL A 408 10.97 -11.99 21.04
N ARG A 409 10.91 -12.54 22.26
CA ARG A 409 11.39 -13.91 22.58
C ARG A 409 10.75 -15.03 21.74
N ASN A 410 9.55 -14.80 21.21
CA ASN A 410 8.87 -15.78 20.36
C ASN A 410 9.17 -15.55 18.87
N PHE A 411 9.91 -14.50 18.52
CA PHE A 411 10.31 -14.21 17.16
C PHE A 411 11.60 -14.97 16.83
N VAL A 412 11.52 -15.90 15.89
CA VAL A 412 12.64 -16.74 15.45
C VAL A 412 12.83 -16.54 13.96
N LEU A 413 14.04 -16.12 13.59
CA LEU A 413 14.49 -16.14 12.20
C LEU A 413 14.89 -17.56 11.82
N ASP A 414 14.53 -18.00 10.61
CA ASP A 414 14.81 -19.36 10.14
C ASP A 414 16.29 -19.72 10.30
N SER A 415 16.61 -20.95 10.68
CA SER A 415 18.01 -21.35 10.84
C SER A 415 18.70 -21.45 9.48
N VAL A 416 19.70 -20.59 9.23
CA VAL A 416 20.57 -20.65 8.05
C VAL A 416 21.86 -21.38 8.33
N ASN A 417 22.42 -22.03 7.30
CA ASN A 417 23.72 -22.68 7.40
C ASN A 417 24.84 -21.62 7.38
N LEU A 418 25.23 -21.16 8.57
CA LEU A 418 26.24 -20.12 8.75
C LEU A 418 27.58 -20.42 8.07
N LYS A 419 27.98 -21.70 7.99
CA LYS A 419 29.23 -22.08 7.31
C LYS A 419 29.14 -21.83 5.80
N LEU A 420 28.02 -22.19 5.19
CA LEU A 420 27.79 -21.95 3.75
C LEU A 420 27.63 -20.46 3.45
N LEU A 421 26.95 -19.71 4.30
CA LEU A 421 26.83 -18.25 4.16
C LEU A 421 28.18 -17.55 4.29
N SER A 422 28.99 -17.87 5.31
CA SER A 422 30.33 -17.29 5.45
C SER A 422 31.21 -17.64 4.25
N ARG A 423 31.17 -18.88 3.76
CA ARG A 423 31.91 -19.28 2.55
C ARG A 423 31.47 -18.51 1.31
N ALA A 424 30.16 -18.29 1.14
CA ALA A 424 29.63 -17.52 0.01
C ALA A 424 30.01 -16.04 0.11
N ALA A 425 29.88 -15.43 1.29
CA ALA A 425 30.31 -14.06 1.53
C ALA A 425 31.81 -13.86 1.23
N LEU A 426 32.65 -14.83 1.57
CA LEU A 426 34.09 -14.79 1.24
C LEU A 426 34.36 -14.93 -0.27
N ARG A 427 33.64 -15.80 -0.96
CA ARG A 427 33.79 -15.94 -2.43
C ARG A 427 33.33 -14.68 -3.16
N ASN A 428 32.27 -14.07 -2.67
CA ASN A 428 31.68 -12.89 -3.28
C ASN A 428 32.36 -11.58 -2.83
N PHE A 429 33.32 -11.68 -1.91
CA PHE A 429 34.02 -10.56 -1.29
C PHE A 429 34.55 -9.53 -2.29
N HIS A 430 35.11 -9.98 -3.41
CA HIS A 430 35.70 -9.11 -4.44
C HIS A 430 34.67 -8.36 -5.30
N TYR A 431 33.40 -8.77 -5.28
CA TYR A 431 32.34 -8.13 -6.06
C TYR A 431 31.62 -7.02 -5.31
N HIS A 432 31.99 -6.79 -4.03
CA HIS A 432 31.30 -5.85 -3.16
C HIS A 432 32.28 -4.82 -2.57
N PRO A 433 31.83 -3.56 -2.39
CA PRO A 433 32.67 -2.49 -1.86
C PRO A 433 33.13 -2.78 -0.42
N PRO A 434 34.30 -2.27 0.00
CA PRO A 434 34.89 -2.53 1.31
C PRO A 434 33.96 -2.36 2.51
N GLU A 435 33.07 -1.38 2.40
CA GLU A 435 32.14 -0.98 3.46
C GLU A 435 31.01 -2.00 3.69
N SER A 436 30.74 -2.86 2.71
CA SER A 436 29.76 -3.94 2.79
C SER A 436 30.37 -5.30 3.20
N GLN A 437 31.69 -5.32 3.44
CA GLN A 437 32.44 -6.54 3.72
C GLN A 437 32.27 -7.01 5.17
N PRO A 438 32.24 -8.33 5.41
CA PRO A 438 32.29 -8.87 6.76
C PRO A 438 33.63 -8.54 7.43
N SER A 439 33.59 -8.08 8.69
CA SER A 439 34.74 -7.65 9.51
C SER A 439 35.66 -8.80 9.98
N HIS A 440 35.71 -9.91 9.25
CA HIS A 440 36.55 -11.05 9.63
C HIS A 440 37.90 -10.99 8.91
N SER A 441 38.97 -10.83 9.68
CA SER A 441 40.31 -11.29 9.28
C SER A 441 40.27 -12.81 9.20
N ILE A 442 40.49 -13.37 8.00
CA ILE A 442 40.78 -14.78 7.86
C ILE A 442 42.22 -14.87 7.37
N GLU A 443 43.05 -15.60 8.11
CA GLU A 443 44.37 -16.01 7.67
C GLU A 443 44.20 -16.83 6.38
N ASP A 444 44.88 -16.42 5.31
CA ASP A 444 44.90 -17.16 4.05
C ASP A 444 45.27 -18.61 4.33
N ALA A 445 44.36 -19.53 4.02
CA ALA A 445 44.70 -20.94 4.00
C ALA A 445 45.59 -21.18 2.77
N SER A 446 46.80 -21.71 2.99
CA SER A 446 47.69 -22.09 1.90
C SER A 446 46.98 -23.06 0.97
N TYR A 447 46.78 -22.65 -0.28
CA TYR A 447 46.24 -23.51 -1.32
C TYR A 447 47.26 -24.61 -1.61
N ILE A 448 46.95 -25.84 -1.18
CA ILE A 448 47.68 -27.03 -1.61
C ILE A 448 47.10 -27.40 -2.98
N SER A 449 47.89 -27.24 -4.04
CA SER A 449 47.41 -27.57 -5.39
C SER A 449 47.11 -29.06 -5.46
N TRP A 450 46.08 -29.41 -6.25
CA TRP A 450 45.74 -30.82 -6.52
C TRP A 450 46.83 -31.57 -7.28
N ASP A 451 47.81 -30.84 -7.81
CA ASP A 451 48.95 -31.39 -8.53
C ASP A 451 50.05 -31.87 -7.58
N VAL A 452 50.04 -31.42 -6.31
CA VAL A 452 50.88 -31.99 -5.26
C VAL A 452 50.19 -33.26 -4.76
N GLY A 453 50.40 -34.35 -5.50
CA GLY A 453 50.07 -35.68 -5.04
C GLY A 453 50.74 -35.93 -3.68
N ASP A 454 49.98 -36.55 -2.77
CA ASP A 454 50.43 -37.03 -1.45
C ASP A 454 51.38 -38.24 -1.59
N ASP A 455 52.18 -38.28 -2.66
CA ASP A 455 53.16 -39.30 -2.95
C ASP A 455 54.54 -38.79 -2.53
N ALA A 456 55.15 -39.52 -1.62
CA ALA A 456 56.47 -39.28 -1.05
C ALA A 456 57.61 -39.54 -2.06
N ASP A 457 57.50 -39.02 -3.28
CA ASP A 457 58.54 -39.08 -4.33
C ASP A 457 58.81 -37.67 -4.89
N THR A 458 59.22 -36.78 -3.99
CA THR A 458 59.72 -35.41 -4.25
C THR A 458 60.94 -35.36 -5.18
N THR A 459 61.46 -36.50 -5.64
CA THR A 459 62.61 -36.58 -6.54
C THR A 459 62.25 -36.26 -8.00
N GLN A 460 61.05 -36.57 -8.48
CA GLN A 460 60.69 -36.33 -9.88
C GLN A 460 60.39 -34.86 -10.18
N GLU A 461 59.67 -34.16 -9.29
CA GLU A 461 59.40 -32.72 -9.48
C GLU A 461 60.67 -31.88 -9.35
N SER A 462 61.56 -32.23 -8.43
CA SER A 462 62.86 -31.58 -8.26
C SER A 462 63.73 -31.66 -9.53
N LEU A 463 63.65 -32.77 -10.26
CA LEU A 463 64.36 -32.96 -11.54
C LEU A 463 63.76 -32.09 -12.65
N VAL A 464 62.43 -31.96 -12.72
CA VAL A 464 61.77 -31.08 -13.70
C VAL A 464 62.13 -29.61 -13.47
N TYR A 465 62.17 -29.15 -12.21
CA TYR A 465 62.64 -27.80 -11.90
C TYR A 465 64.12 -27.59 -12.23
N TRP A 466 64.97 -28.62 -12.06
CA TRP A 466 66.38 -28.57 -12.44
C TRP A 466 66.59 -28.51 -13.96
N ASP A 467 65.83 -29.31 -14.72
CA ASP A 467 65.91 -29.35 -16.18
C ASP A 467 65.40 -28.06 -16.83
N VAL A 468 64.32 -27.48 -16.29
CA VAL A 468 63.81 -26.17 -16.72
C VAL A 468 64.79 -25.04 -16.38
N ALA A 469 65.43 -25.10 -15.21
CA ALA A 469 66.47 -24.14 -14.84
C ALA A 469 67.69 -24.21 -15.77
N LEU A 470 68.10 -25.41 -16.18
CA LEU A 470 69.18 -25.65 -17.16
C LEU A 470 68.88 -25.02 -18.53
N ILE A 471 67.61 -25.08 -18.98
CA ILE A 471 67.17 -24.47 -20.25
C ILE A 471 67.24 -22.93 -20.18
N THR A 472 66.93 -22.33 -19.02
CA THR A 472 67.00 -20.86 -18.84
C THR A 472 68.42 -20.30 -18.65
N ILE A 473 69.41 -21.16 -18.37
CA ILE A 473 70.81 -20.75 -18.12
C ILE A 473 71.69 -21.01 -19.37
N TRP A 474 71.14 -21.58 -20.44
CA TRP A 474 71.88 -21.80 -21.67
C TRP A 474 72.28 -20.45 -22.32
N PRO A 475 73.56 -20.17 -22.58
CA PRO A 475 73.94 -18.98 -23.33
C PRO A 475 73.45 -19.14 -24.77
N SER A 476 72.82 -18.10 -25.30
CA SER A 476 72.34 -17.97 -26.69
C SER A 476 73.37 -18.37 -27.74
#